data_AF-A0AAD6P623-F1
#
_entry.id   AF-A0AAD6P623-F1
#
_cell.length_a   1.000
_cell.length_b   1.000
_cell.length_c   1.000
_cell.angle_alpha   90.00
_cell.angle_beta   90.00
_cell.angle_gamma   90.00
#
_symmetry.space_group_name_H-M   'P 1'
#
loop_
_entity.id
_entity.type
_entity.pdbx_description
1 polymer ?
#
loop_
_entity_poly.entity_id
_entity_poly.type
_entity_poly.pdbx_seq_one_letter_code
_entity_poly.pdbx_strand_id
1 'polypeptide(L)'
;MPPGPKAPRPPLGSKRPSNSTSSEGAGVEDDSDAPKAKLKPFFWDKVLANPDHSMVWHQIKSGSFQFNEEMIETLFGYAPDKNKNEHKKESSSHDPPPQYIQILDPKKAQNLSILLRALNVTIEEVCDALCEGNELPVELLQNLLRMAPTEDEELKLRLYSGEIAQLGPAERFLKALVDIPFAFKRLEALLFMCTLQEEVATTKESFETLEVACKELRNSRLFLKLLEAVLKTGNRMNNGTFRGGAQAFKLDTLLKLSDVKGLDGKTTLLHFVVQEIIRSEGVRAARAGRESSSISNVSIKTDDLLEEISPDTEDNYSSLGLQVVSQLSSELENVKRAAVVDADNLTGSVAKLRQSFINAEIDTMSLLEEEKRIVALVKNTGDYFHGNAGKDEGLRLFIVVRDFLIILDKSDAWEILVPVQMTRVNRKRLLISWVCLLVVSAFLRESWGSARKLPNCDHT
;
A
#
# COMPACT_ATOMS: atom_id res chain seq x y z
N MET A 1 -11.39 -6.58 -53.45
CA MET A 1 -11.68 -5.17 -53.81
C MET A 1 -13.05 -4.82 -53.25
N PRO A 2 -13.36 -3.60 -52.79
CA PRO A 2 -12.53 -2.50 -52.24
C PRO A 2 -12.80 -2.29 -50.71
N PRO A 3 -12.15 -1.31 -50.05
CA PRO A 3 -11.93 -1.26 -48.60
C PRO A 3 -13.00 -0.49 -47.80
N GLY A 4 -13.03 -0.79 -46.48
CA GLY A 4 -13.99 -0.28 -45.49
C GLY A 4 -13.80 1.18 -45.06
N PRO A 5 -14.75 1.71 -44.27
CA PRO A 5 -14.85 3.14 -43.97
C PRO A 5 -13.90 3.59 -42.85
N LYS A 6 -13.27 4.76 -43.07
CA LYS A 6 -12.37 5.46 -42.14
C LYS A 6 -13.15 6.22 -41.07
N ALA A 7 -12.70 6.11 -39.82
CA ALA A 7 -13.17 6.92 -38.70
C ALA A 7 -12.77 8.41 -38.82
N PRO A 8 -13.57 9.37 -38.29
CA PRO A 8 -13.20 10.78 -38.28
C PRO A 8 -12.19 11.10 -37.16
N ARG A 9 -11.22 11.94 -37.51
CA ARG A 9 -10.15 12.50 -36.67
C ARG A 9 -10.68 13.68 -35.83
N PRO A 10 -10.20 13.92 -34.60
CA PRO A 10 -10.59 15.10 -33.80
C PRO A 10 -9.81 16.36 -34.26
N PRO A 11 -10.36 17.58 -34.15
CA PRO A 11 -9.62 18.80 -34.45
C PRO A 11 -8.70 19.21 -33.30
N LEU A 12 -7.44 19.50 -33.65
CA LEU A 12 -6.46 20.23 -32.86
C LEU A 12 -6.89 21.70 -32.68
N GLY A 13 -6.75 22.20 -31.45
CA GLY A 13 -5.83 23.31 -31.18
C GLY A 13 -6.31 24.76 -31.38
N SER A 14 -6.34 25.46 -30.24
CA SER A 14 -5.80 26.81 -30.04
C SER A 14 -6.64 28.01 -30.51
N LYS A 15 -7.10 28.82 -29.54
CA LYS A 15 -6.57 30.18 -29.25
C LYS A 15 -7.58 30.98 -28.42
N ARG A 16 -7.10 31.50 -27.28
CA ARG A 16 -7.60 32.73 -26.64
C ARG A 16 -7.39 33.88 -27.64
N PRO A 17 -8.32 34.84 -27.80
CA PRO A 17 -8.32 36.07 -26.98
C PRO A 17 -9.78 36.50 -26.70
N SER A 18 -10.19 37.57 -26.03
CA SER A 18 -9.63 38.75 -25.37
C SER A 18 -10.81 39.38 -24.61
N ASN A 19 -10.49 40.20 -23.61
CA ASN A 19 -11.43 41.08 -22.90
C ASN A 19 -12.45 41.77 -23.81
N SER A 20 -13.72 41.76 -23.38
CA SER A 20 -14.62 42.89 -23.64
C SER A 20 -15.45 43.15 -22.38
N THR A 21 -15.37 44.40 -21.96
CA THR A 21 -16.08 45.06 -20.87
C THR A 21 -17.52 45.35 -21.24
N SER A 22 -18.46 45.14 -20.31
CA SER A 22 -19.60 46.05 -20.05
C SER A 22 -20.36 45.60 -18.81
N SER A 23 -20.45 46.51 -17.82
CA SER A 23 -21.64 46.92 -17.03
C SER A 23 -22.63 45.83 -16.59
N GLU A 24 -23.07 45.70 -15.34
CA GLU A 24 -23.48 46.72 -14.37
C GLU A 24 -23.94 45.95 -13.11
N GLY A 25 -23.70 46.47 -11.89
CA GLY A 25 -24.27 45.83 -10.69
C GLY A 25 -23.65 46.22 -9.36
N ALA A 26 -24.00 47.43 -8.91
CA ALA A 26 -24.14 47.93 -7.53
C ALA A 26 -23.20 47.39 -6.42
N GLY A 27 -22.40 48.30 -5.88
CA GLY A 27 -21.37 48.04 -4.88
C GLY A 27 -21.85 47.80 -3.45
N VAL A 28 -20.88 47.30 -2.68
CA VAL A 28 -20.66 47.68 -1.28
C VAL A 28 -19.17 48.01 -1.22
N GLU A 29 -18.87 49.30 -1.09
CA GLU A 29 -17.53 49.81 -0.82
C GLU A 29 -17.14 49.38 0.60
N ASP A 30 -16.11 48.54 0.72
CA ASP A 30 -15.34 48.40 1.95
C ASP A 30 -13.98 49.05 1.69
N ASP A 31 -13.86 50.27 2.22
CA ASP A 31 -12.73 51.16 2.10
C ASP A 31 -11.62 50.69 3.06
N SER A 32 -10.71 49.85 2.58
CA SER A 32 -9.39 49.66 3.19
C SER A 32 -8.36 49.23 2.14
N ASP A 33 -8.09 50.08 1.14
CA ASP A 33 -7.03 49.83 0.16
C ASP A 33 -5.66 50.24 0.74
N ALA A 34 -5.21 49.48 1.75
CA ALA A 34 -3.80 49.41 2.10
C ALA A 34 -3.17 48.25 1.31
N PRO A 35 -2.01 48.43 0.65
CA PRO A 35 -1.36 47.36 -0.10
C PRO A 35 -0.88 46.26 0.87
N LYS A 36 -1.69 45.20 1.01
CA LYS A 36 -1.36 44.02 1.82
C LYS A 36 -0.13 43.31 1.27
N ALA A 37 0.73 42.79 2.14
CA ALA A 37 1.94 42.11 1.72
C ALA A 37 1.59 40.84 0.95
N LYS A 38 2.33 40.54 -0.14
CA LYS A 38 2.12 39.30 -0.88
C LYS A 38 2.52 38.11 0.00
N LEU A 39 1.58 37.19 0.20
CA LEU A 39 1.79 35.92 0.89
C LEU A 39 2.14 34.81 -0.11
N LYS A 40 2.81 33.76 0.37
CA LYS A 40 3.00 32.54 -0.42
C LYS A 40 1.65 31.89 -0.74
N PRO A 41 1.40 31.47 -2.00
CA PRO A 41 0.11 30.92 -2.40
C PRO A 41 -0.14 29.55 -1.76
N PHE A 42 -1.35 29.35 -1.26
CA PHE A 42 -1.85 28.04 -0.86
C PHE A 42 -2.60 27.40 -2.04
N PHE A 43 -2.11 26.26 -2.52
CA PHE A 43 -2.65 25.60 -3.72
C PHE A 43 -3.82 24.69 -3.37
N TRP A 44 -5.00 25.26 -3.16
CA TRP A 44 -6.25 24.52 -2.95
C TRP A 44 -7.06 24.33 -4.25
N ASP A 45 -7.91 23.31 -4.28
CA ASP A 45 -8.88 23.11 -5.35
C ASP A 45 -10.21 23.79 -4.99
N LYS A 46 -10.61 24.77 -5.81
CA LYS A 46 -11.83 25.55 -5.58
C LYS A 46 -13.07 24.73 -5.98
N VAL A 47 -13.94 24.46 -5.01
CA VAL A 47 -15.24 23.82 -5.26
C VAL A 47 -16.29 24.88 -5.60
N LEU A 48 -17.03 24.69 -6.69
CA LEU A 48 -18.17 25.53 -7.04
C LEU A 48 -19.39 25.15 -6.21
N ALA A 49 -20.11 26.15 -5.69
CA ALA A 49 -21.32 25.91 -4.93
C ALA A 49 -22.40 25.29 -5.84
N ASN A 50 -23.01 24.18 -5.41
CA ASN A 50 -24.15 23.60 -6.09
C ASN A 50 -25.43 24.35 -5.65
N PRO A 51 -26.18 25.00 -6.57
CA PRO A 51 -27.39 25.75 -6.22
C PRO A 51 -28.54 24.88 -5.72
N ASP A 52 -28.55 23.57 -6.02
CA ASP A 52 -29.64 22.66 -5.66
C ASP A 52 -29.48 22.00 -4.29
N HIS A 53 -28.32 22.19 -3.63
CA HIS A 53 -28.00 21.54 -2.35
C HIS A 53 -27.39 22.53 -1.36
N SER A 54 -27.91 22.53 -0.12
CA SER A 54 -27.35 23.34 0.96
C SER A 54 -25.98 22.80 1.39
N MET A 55 -24.90 23.41 0.88
CA MET A 55 -23.54 23.14 1.36
C MET A 55 -23.25 23.81 2.70
N VAL A 56 -22.37 23.21 3.50
CA VAL A 56 -21.93 23.75 4.81
C VAL A 56 -21.39 25.19 4.69
N TRP A 57 -20.77 25.52 3.55
CA TRP A 57 -20.23 26.84 3.24
C TRP A 57 -21.28 27.95 3.22
N HIS A 58 -22.56 27.62 3.02
CA HIS A 58 -23.64 28.62 3.09
C HIS A 58 -23.94 29.08 4.52
N GLN A 59 -23.63 28.25 5.52
CA GLN A 59 -23.77 28.58 6.93
C GLN A 59 -22.55 29.33 7.47
N ILE A 60 -21.41 29.27 6.76
CA ILE A 60 -20.16 29.95 7.08
C ILE A 60 -20.08 31.23 6.24
N LYS A 61 -20.98 32.18 6.48
CA LYS A 61 -20.88 33.53 5.92
C LYS A 61 -20.50 34.47 7.06
N SER A 62 -19.29 35.03 6.96
CA SER A 62 -18.71 35.92 7.98
C SER A 62 -18.46 35.21 9.32
N GLY A 63 -17.52 34.25 9.30
CA GLY A 63 -17.12 33.53 10.51
C GLY A 63 -16.57 34.47 11.60
N SER A 64 -16.78 34.10 12.87
CA SER A 64 -16.29 34.86 14.04
C SER A 64 -14.76 34.81 14.22
N PHE A 65 -14.06 34.10 13.35
CA PHE A 65 -12.62 33.92 13.41
C PHE A 65 -11.93 35.03 12.62
N GLN A 66 -11.28 35.94 13.34
CA GLN A 66 -10.36 36.92 12.78
C GLN A 66 -8.93 36.44 13.06
N PHE A 67 -8.09 36.41 12.03
CA PHE A 67 -6.66 36.10 12.19
C PHE A 67 -5.85 37.40 12.23
N ASN A 68 -4.70 37.34 12.89
CA ASN A 68 -3.79 38.46 12.98
C ASN A 68 -3.03 38.64 11.64
N GLU A 69 -3.31 39.74 10.94
CA GLU A 69 -2.74 40.05 9.61
C GLU A 69 -1.21 40.21 9.66
N GLU A 70 -0.66 40.85 10.70
CA GLU A 70 0.78 41.05 10.83
C GLU A 70 1.52 39.72 11.08
N MET A 71 0.90 38.83 11.84
CA MET A 71 1.48 37.51 12.14
C MET A 71 1.51 36.62 10.90
N ILE A 72 0.42 36.59 10.10
CA ILE A 72 0.39 35.78 8.89
C ILE A 72 1.34 36.33 7.81
N GLU A 73 1.48 37.66 7.71
CA GLU A 73 2.47 38.30 6.84
C GLU A 73 3.91 38.03 7.29
N THR A 74 4.17 38.03 8.59
CA THR A 74 5.52 37.72 9.12
C THR A 74 5.90 36.25 8.88
N LEU A 75 4.96 35.33 9.08
CA LEU A 75 5.24 33.89 8.98
C LEU A 75 5.24 33.38 7.53
N PHE A 76 4.41 33.95 6.65
CA PHE A 76 4.15 33.42 5.32
C PHE A 76 4.27 34.46 4.18
N GLY A 77 4.67 35.69 4.49
CA GLY A 77 5.01 36.71 3.50
C GLY A 77 6.26 36.36 2.70
N TYR A 78 6.39 36.96 1.52
CA TYR A 78 7.68 37.00 0.83
C TYR A 78 8.63 37.90 1.61
N ALA A 79 9.80 37.40 2.02
CA ALA A 79 10.80 38.19 2.73
C ALA A 79 11.14 39.45 1.91
N PRO A 80 11.22 40.65 2.53
CA PRO A 80 11.63 41.84 1.81
C PRO A 80 13.07 41.66 1.35
N ASP A 81 13.29 41.87 0.05
CA ASP A 81 14.55 41.72 -0.66
C ASP A 81 15.56 42.81 -0.21
N LYS A 82 15.97 42.77 1.05
CA LYS A 82 17.07 43.56 1.59
C LYS A 82 18.37 42.91 1.15
N ASN A 83 18.79 43.18 -0.10
CA ASN A 83 20.19 43.33 -0.52
C ASN A 83 20.31 43.48 -2.04
N LYS A 84 19.76 44.56 -2.60
CA LYS A 84 20.22 45.10 -3.89
C LYS A 84 20.13 46.62 -3.87
N ASN A 85 21.13 47.26 -3.27
CA ASN A 85 21.79 48.47 -3.75
C ASN A 85 22.59 49.11 -2.63
N GLU A 86 23.88 48.75 -2.53
CA GLU A 86 25.01 49.65 -2.28
C GLU A 86 26.24 48.80 -1.95
N HIS A 87 27.03 48.45 -2.97
CA HIS A 87 28.47 48.70 -3.02
C HIS A 87 29.05 48.05 -4.28
N LYS A 88 29.50 48.92 -5.18
CA LYS A 88 30.33 48.58 -6.33
C LYS A 88 31.77 48.49 -5.83
N LYS A 89 32.47 47.41 -6.23
CA LYS A 89 33.90 47.07 -6.00
C LYS A 89 34.27 46.67 -4.57
N GLU A 90 34.40 45.38 -4.32
CA GLU A 90 35.67 44.63 -4.34
C GLU A 90 35.42 43.12 -4.12
N SER A 91 36.38 42.32 -4.55
CA SER A 91 36.38 40.86 -4.73
C SER A 91 36.11 40.01 -3.49
N SER A 92 35.22 39.00 -3.61
CA SER A 92 35.40 37.67 -3.02
C SER A 92 34.43 36.64 -3.64
N SER A 93 35.01 35.69 -4.40
CA SER A 93 34.52 34.34 -4.74
C SER A 93 33.02 34.04 -4.58
N HIS A 94 32.27 34.18 -5.67
CA HIS A 94 31.11 33.31 -5.89
C HIS A 94 31.61 31.99 -6.45
N ASP A 95 31.74 30.98 -5.59
CA ASP A 95 31.72 29.60 -6.08
C ASP A 95 30.34 29.38 -6.73
N PRO A 96 30.27 28.90 -7.98
CA PRO A 96 29.01 28.49 -8.58
C PRO A 96 28.40 27.37 -7.72
N PRO A 97 27.06 27.28 -7.63
CA PRO A 97 26.42 26.16 -6.94
C PRO A 97 26.98 24.84 -7.49
N PRO A 98 27.30 23.85 -6.64
CA PRO A 98 27.98 22.63 -7.07
C PRO A 98 27.17 21.98 -8.20
N GLN A 99 27.79 21.91 -9.37
CA GLN A 99 27.17 21.37 -10.55
C GLN A 99 27.27 19.85 -10.47
N TYR A 100 26.23 19.22 -9.91
CA TYR A 100 26.19 17.76 -9.78
C TYR A 100 25.97 17.10 -11.14
N ILE A 101 26.60 15.95 -11.33
CA ILE A 101 26.37 15.10 -12.50
C ILE A 101 24.99 14.46 -12.36
N GLN A 102 24.14 14.70 -13.35
CA GLN A 102 22.77 14.22 -13.38
C GLN A 102 22.68 12.94 -14.21
N ILE A 103 22.62 11.79 -13.52
CA ILE A 103 22.46 10.47 -14.15
C ILE A 103 20.99 10.06 -14.18
N LEU A 104 20.26 10.40 -13.11
CA LEU A 104 18.85 10.08 -12.95
C LEU A 104 17.97 11.15 -13.60
N ASP A 105 16.74 10.76 -13.92
CA ASP A 105 15.70 11.75 -14.24
C ASP A 105 15.57 12.82 -13.13
N PRO A 106 15.52 14.12 -13.46
CA PRO A 106 15.47 15.20 -12.47
C PRO A 106 14.32 15.07 -11.46
N LYS A 107 13.16 14.56 -11.89
CA LYS A 107 11.99 14.36 -11.01
C LYS A 107 12.22 13.19 -10.07
N LYS A 108 12.82 12.09 -10.57
CA LYS A 108 13.20 10.94 -9.74
C LYS A 108 14.24 11.34 -8.68
N ALA A 109 15.30 12.05 -9.08
CA ALA A 109 16.34 12.54 -8.18
C ALA A 109 15.79 13.47 -7.09
N GLN A 110 14.87 14.36 -7.45
CA GLN A 110 14.21 15.25 -6.50
C GLN A 110 13.33 14.47 -5.50
N ASN A 111 12.53 13.52 -5.98
CA ASN A 111 11.67 12.70 -5.12
C ASN A 111 12.48 11.85 -4.13
N LEU A 112 13.57 11.22 -4.60
CA LEU A 112 14.52 10.50 -3.74
C LEU A 112 15.13 11.41 -2.68
N SER A 113 15.57 12.61 -3.08
CA SER A 113 16.17 13.57 -2.14
C SER A 113 15.19 14.04 -1.06
N ILE A 114 13.91 14.22 -1.42
CA ILE A 114 12.85 14.56 -0.46
C ILE A 114 12.59 13.38 0.48
N LEU A 115 12.45 12.16 -0.07
CA LEU A 115 12.18 10.95 0.71
C LEU A 115 13.27 10.70 1.75
N LEU A 116 14.54 10.78 1.33
CA LEU A 116 15.71 10.58 2.21
C LEU A 116 15.75 11.63 3.33
N ARG A 117 15.39 12.88 3.03
CA ARG A 117 15.31 13.94 4.05
C ARG A 117 14.14 13.75 5.01
N ALA A 118 12.99 13.28 4.52
CA ALA A 118 11.77 13.15 5.31
C ALA A 118 11.83 11.97 6.30
N LEU A 119 12.43 10.86 5.89
CA LEU A 119 12.45 9.63 6.69
C LEU A 119 13.65 9.54 7.64
N ASN A 120 14.64 10.42 7.48
CA ASN A 120 15.79 10.54 8.36
C ASN A 120 16.59 9.23 8.54
N VAL A 121 16.46 8.30 7.57
CA VAL A 121 17.20 7.04 7.46
C VAL A 121 18.47 7.28 6.64
N THR A 122 19.58 6.75 7.13
CA THR A 122 20.90 6.86 6.48
C THR A 122 21.03 5.87 5.33
N ILE A 123 22.01 6.12 4.45
CA ILE A 123 22.29 5.23 3.31
C ILE A 123 22.76 3.88 3.84
N GLU A 124 23.59 3.93 4.89
CA GLU A 124 24.19 2.80 5.57
C GLU A 124 23.13 1.88 6.18
N GLU A 125 22.16 2.44 6.91
CA GLU A 125 21.06 1.65 7.49
C GLU A 125 20.23 0.89 6.43
N VAL A 126 19.98 1.53 5.28
CA VAL A 126 19.27 0.87 4.18
C VAL A 126 20.13 -0.25 3.59
N CYS A 127 21.40 0.01 3.32
CA CYS A 127 22.34 -1.00 2.80
C CYS A 127 22.48 -2.20 3.76
N ASP A 128 22.64 -1.94 5.06
CA ASP A 128 22.76 -2.97 6.09
C ASP A 128 21.47 -3.79 6.19
N ALA A 129 20.31 -3.15 6.16
CA ALA A 129 19.02 -3.85 6.13
C ALA A 129 18.85 -4.75 4.89
N LEU A 130 19.28 -4.30 3.70
CA LEU A 130 19.29 -5.15 2.50
C LEU A 130 20.30 -6.31 2.59
N CYS A 131 21.39 -6.13 3.33
CA CYS A 131 22.43 -7.14 3.47
C CYS A 131 22.08 -8.20 4.53
N GLU A 132 21.55 -7.76 5.67
CA GLU A 132 21.29 -8.59 6.86
C GLU A 132 19.83 -9.04 6.97
N GLY A 133 18.90 -8.39 6.25
CA GLY A 133 17.46 -8.66 6.34
C GLY A 133 16.77 -7.97 7.51
N ASN A 134 17.34 -6.87 8.02
CA ASN A 134 16.74 -6.10 9.11
C ASN A 134 15.47 -5.37 8.64
N GLU A 135 14.50 -5.19 9.54
CA GLU A 135 13.25 -4.53 9.23
C GLU A 135 13.44 -3.05 8.88
N LEU A 136 12.74 -2.61 7.83
CA LEU A 136 12.64 -1.20 7.45
C LEU A 136 11.17 -0.77 7.41
N PRO A 137 10.87 0.52 7.57
CA PRO A 137 9.51 1.01 7.43
C PRO A 137 8.91 0.60 6.07
N VAL A 138 7.70 0.02 6.08
CA VAL A 138 7.01 -0.45 4.87
C VAL A 138 6.85 0.67 3.84
N GLU A 139 6.53 1.88 4.29
CA GLU A 139 6.41 3.05 3.41
C GLU A 139 7.73 3.40 2.71
N LEU A 140 8.87 3.26 3.42
CA LEU A 140 10.19 3.46 2.83
C LEU A 140 10.42 2.43 1.72
N LEU A 141 10.21 1.15 2.01
CA LEU A 141 10.40 0.05 1.06
C LEU A 141 9.55 0.24 -0.21
N GLN A 142 8.25 0.56 -0.05
CA GLN A 142 7.34 0.80 -1.17
C GLN A 142 7.78 2.01 -2.02
N ASN A 143 8.23 3.08 -1.37
CA ASN A 143 8.71 4.27 -2.08
C ASN A 143 10.02 4.02 -2.82
N LEU A 144 10.95 3.26 -2.23
CA LEU A 144 12.20 2.87 -2.86
C LEU A 144 11.96 2.00 -4.11
N LEU A 145 11.07 1.00 -4.01
CA LEU A 145 10.69 0.16 -5.14
C LEU A 145 10.06 0.95 -6.28
N ARG A 146 9.20 1.94 -5.97
CA ARG A 146 8.59 2.80 -7.00
C ARG A 146 9.60 3.66 -7.76
N MET A 147 10.75 3.93 -7.15
CA MET A 147 11.81 4.76 -7.71
C MET A 147 13.02 3.96 -8.20
N ALA A 148 12.84 2.66 -8.45
CA ALA A 148 13.90 1.82 -8.99
C ALA A 148 14.55 2.46 -10.25
N PRO A 149 15.87 2.41 -10.38
CA PRO A 149 16.56 2.83 -11.60
C PRO A 149 16.13 1.92 -12.75
N THR A 150 16.05 2.50 -13.94
CA THR A 150 15.95 1.73 -15.19
C THR A 150 17.26 1.00 -15.45
N GLU A 151 17.26 -0.03 -16.30
CA GLU A 151 18.47 -0.80 -16.63
C GLU A 151 19.63 0.10 -17.14
N ASP A 152 19.31 1.14 -17.92
CA ASP A 152 20.29 2.11 -18.42
C ASP A 152 20.82 3.04 -17.31
N GLU A 153 19.95 3.52 -16.43
CA GLU A 153 20.36 4.32 -15.25
C GLU A 153 21.23 3.49 -14.30
N GLU A 154 20.85 2.24 -14.04
CA GLU A 154 21.62 1.31 -13.22
C GLU A 154 23.00 1.03 -13.81
N LEU A 155 23.07 0.75 -15.12
CA LEU A 155 24.34 0.55 -15.82
C LEU A 155 25.24 1.78 -15.72
N LYS A 156 24.69 2.98 -15.95
CA LYS A 156 25.43 4.24 -15.84
C LYS A 156 25.93 4.50 -14.43
N LEU A 157 25.12 4.21 -13.42
CA LEU A 157 25.51 4.30 -12.02
C LEU A 157 26.66 3.33 -11.73
N ARG A 158 26.53 2.04 -12.08
CA ARG A 158 27.58 1.03 -11.85
C ARG A 158 28.90 1.35 -12.54
N LEU A 159 28.86 1.88 -13.77
CA LEU A 159 30.04 2.22 -14.57
C LEU A 159 30.63 3.60 -14.26
N TYR A 160 29.99 4.39 -13.40
CA TYR A 160 30.49 5.70 -13.03
C TYR A 160 31.84 5.59 -12.29
N SER A 161 32.88 6.18 -12.88
CA SER A 161 34.27 6.13 -12.41
C SER A 161 34.81 7.51 -11.97
N GLY A 162 33.94 8.52 -11.89
CA GLY A 162 34.29 9.83 -11.37
C GLY A 162 34.26 9.89 -9.84
N GLU A 163 34.48 11.09 -9.28
CA GLU A 163 34.41 11.28 -7.83
C GLU A 163 32.96 11.25 -7.33
N ILE A 164 32.67 10.43 -6.31
CA ILE A 164 31.33 10.31 -5.70
C ILE A 164 30.80 11.66 -5.21
N ALA A 165 31.68 12.59 -4.82
CA ALA A 165 31.32 13.95 -4.42
C ALA A 165 30.66 14.79 -5.53
N GLN A 166 30.87 14.42 -6.81
CA GLN A 166 30.25 15.07 -7.97
C GLN A 166 28.82 14.58 -8.22
N LEU A 167 28.38 13.52 -7.54
CA LEU A 167 27.01 13.00 -7.63
C LEU A 167 26.09 13.70 -6.62
N GLY A 168 24.85 13.96 -7.06
CA GLY A 168 23.79 14.43 -6.17
C GLY A 168 23.46 13.42 -5.06
N PRO A 169 22.77 13.84 -3.99
CA PRO A 169 22.41 12.94 -2.88
C PRO A 169 21.64 11.68 -3.32
N ALA A 170 20.70 11.83 -4.26
CA ALA A 170 19.91 10.72 -4.79
C ALA A 170 20.76 9.74 -5.63
N GLU A 171 21.65 10.26 -6.48
CA GLU A 171 22.57 9.46 -7.27
C GLU A 171 23.56 8.70 -6.38
N ARG A 172 24.07 9.35 -5.32
CA ARG A 172 24.95 8.69 -4.34
C ARG A 172 24.24 7.53 -3.63
N PHE A 173 23.01 7.76 -3.21
CA PHE A 173 22.18 6.73 -2.58
C PHE A 173 21.91 5.55 -3.52
N LEU A 174 21.44 5.80 -4.74
CA LEU A 174 21.20 4.72 -5.70
C LEU A 174 22.49 4.04 -6.15
N LYS A 175 23.62 4.75 -6.25
CA LYS A 175 24.93 4.15 -6.54
C LYS A 175 25.31 3.12 -5.47
N ALA A 176 25.15 3.45 -4.19
CA ALA A 176 25.43 2.53 -3.09
C ALA A 176 24.50 1.30 -3.13
N LEU A 177 23.22 1.49 -3.44
CA LEU A 177 22.26 0.41 -3.60
C LEU A 177 22.60 -0.53 -4.77
N VAL A 178 22.90 -0.01 -5.97
CA VAL A 178 23.16 -0.86 -7.15
C VAL A 178 24.47 -1.64 -7.07
N ASP A 179 25.36 -1.28 -6.15
CA ASP A 179 26.56 -2.05 -5.83
C ASP A 179 26.22 -3.31 -5.00
N ILE A 180 25.05 -3.36 -4.35
CA ILE A 180 24.54 -4.55 -3.68
C ILE A 180 23.94 -5.49 -4.74
N PRO A 181 24.40 -6.76 -4.84
CA PRO A 181 23.83 -7.72 -5.76
C PRO A 181 22.33 -7.93 -5.51
N PHE A 182 21.53 -7.75 -6.56
CA PHE A 182 20.08 -7.95 -6.54
C PHE A 182 19.35 -7.02 -5.55
N ALA A 183 19.84 -5.80 -5.31
CA ALA A 183 19.30 -4.88 -4.31
C ALA A 183 17.77 -4.70 -4.36
N PHE A 184 17.19 -4.46 -5.54
CA PHE A 184 15.75 -4.27 -5.68
C PHE A 184 14.94 -5.54 -5.46
N LYS A 185 15.50 -6.71 -5.81
CA LYS A 185 14.90 -8.01 -5.48
C LYS A 185 14.93 -8.28 -3.98
N ARG A 186 16.01 -7.89 -3.30
CA ARG A 186 16.08 -7.95 -1.83
C ARG A 186 15.09 -7.00 -1.16
N LEU A 187 14.88 -5.80 -1.71
CA LEU A 187 13.82 -4.87 -1.26
C LEU A 187 12.42 -5.46 -1.43
N GLU A 188 12.13 -6.12 -2.56
CA GLU A 188 10.87 -6.83 -2.80
C GLU A 188 10.65 -7.93 -1.75
N ALA A 189 11.67 -8.74 -1.50
CA ALA A 189 11.62 -9.81 -0.51
C ALA A 189 11.45 -9.27 0.92
N LEU A 190 12.19 -8.22 1.29
CA LEU A 190 12.09 -7.60 2.61
C LEU A 190 10.69 -6.99 2.84
N LEU A 191 10.13 -6.31 1.83
CA LEU A 191 8.77 -5.79 1.88
C LEU A 191 7.76 -6.92 2.10
N PHE A 192 7.88 -8.01 1.34
CA PHE A 192 7.02 -9.17 1.49
C PHE A 192 7.11 -9.77 2.90
N MET A 193 8.33 -9.96 3.43
CA MET A 193 8.54 -10.47 4.78
C MET A 193 7.88 -9.59 5.85
N CYS A 194 7.98 -8.27 5.71
CA CYS A 194 7.39 -7.31 6.65
C CYS A 194 5.86 -7.32 6.64
N THR A 195 5.23 -7.45 5.46
CA THR A 195 3.76 -7.32 5.34
C THR A 195 3.02 -8.65 5.46
N LEU A 196 3.70 -9.78 5.26
CA LEU A 196 3.04 -11.09 5.17
C LEU A 196 2.23 -11.45 6.42
N GLN A 197 2.79 -11.22 7.61
CA GLN A 197 2.12 -11.60 8.86
C GLN A 197 0.81 -10.83 9.06
N GLU A 198 0.82 -9.53 8.79
CA GLU A 198 -0.35 -8.67 8.91
C GLU A 198 -1.43 -9.01 7.87
N GLU A 199 -1.04 -9.22 6.60
CA GLU A 199 -1.97 -9.61 5.53
C GLU A 199 -2.63 -10.97 5.84
N VAL A 200 -1.86 -11.94 6.33
CA VAL A 200 -2.39 -13.27 6.73
C VAL A 200 -3.31 -13.15 7.95
N ALA A 201 -2.92 -12.39 8.97
CA ALA A 201 -3.71 -12.21 10.18
C ALA A 201 -5.07 -11.55 9.87
N THR A 202 -5.07 -10.47 9.10
CA THR A 202 -6.28 -9.74 8.70
C THR A 202 -7.23 -10.63 7.88
N THR A 203 -6.66 -11.39 6.94
CA THR A 203 -7.41 -12.35 6.13
C THR A 203 -8.05 -13.44 6.99
N LYS A 204 -7.28 -13.98 7.96
CA LYS A 204 -7.76 -15.02 8.87
C LYS A 204 -8.87 -14.51 9.79
N GLU A 205 -8.72 -13.31 10.36
CA GLU A 205 -9.74 -12.69 11.21
C GLU A 205 -11.08 -12.53 10.46
N SER A 206 -11.02 -12.14 9.18
CA SER A 206 -12.20 -12.02 8.33
C SER A 206 -12.92 -13.38 8.18
N PHE A 207 -12.18 -14.46 7.94
CA PHE A 207 -12.74 -15.81 7.87
C PHE A 207 -13.34 -16.28 9.19
N GLU A 208 -12.64 -16.08 10.31
CA GLU A 208 -13.13 -16.43 11.64
C GLU A 208 -14.42 -15.68 11.97
N THR A 209 -14.48 -14.39 11.65
CA THR A 209 -15.68 -13.56 11.84
C THR A 209 -16.87 -14.10 11.02
N LEU A 210 -16.65 -14.42 9.74
CA LEU A 210 -17.69 -15.01 8.88
C LEU A 210 -18.17 -16.37 9.40
N GLU A 211 -17.25 -17.23 9.85
CA GLU A 211 -17.58 -18.54 10.40
C GLU A 211 -18.43 -18.43 11.68
N VAL A 212 -18.00 -17.57 12.61
CA VAL A 212 -18.70 -17.34 13.88
C VAL A 212 -20.07 -16.71 13.62
N ALA A 213 -20.18 -15.71 12.74
CA ALA A 213 -21.46 -15.11 12.35
C ALA A 213 -22.44 -16.16 11.79
N CYS A 214 -21.96 -17.06 10.94
CA CYS A 214 -22.77 -18.16 10.42
C CYS A 214 -23.22 -19.15 11.50
N LYS A 215 -22.42 -19.37 12.55
CA LYS A 215 -22.79 -20.20 13.70
C LYS A 215 -23.82 -19.49 14.58
N GLU A 216 -23.61 -18.20 14.88
CA GLU A 216 -24.53 -17.36 15.64
C GLU A 216 -25.93 -17.35 14.99
N LEU A 217 -26.03 -17.07 13.68
CA LEU A 217 -27.33 -17.05 12.98
C LEU A 217 -28.06 -18.39 13.01
N ARG A 218 -27.33 -19.51 12.88
CA ARG A 218 -27.93 -20.86 12.82
C ARG A 218 -28.33 -21.39 14.19
N ASN A 219 -27.62 -20.98 15.24
CA ASN A 219 -27.78 -21.54 16.58
C ASN A 219 -28.48 -20.59 17.55
N SER A 220 -28.68 -19.32 17.18
CA SER A 220 -29.38 -18.36 18.04
C SER A 220 -30.85 -18.72 18.20
N ARG A 221 -31.19 -19.24 19.38
CA ARG A 221 -32.56 -19.61 19.75
C ARG A 221 -33.51 -18.42 19.62
N LEU A 222 -33.08 -17.25 20.08
CA LEU A 222 -33.92 -16.06 20.12
C LEU A 222 -34.13 -15.49 18.71
N PHE A 223 -33.12 -15.55 17.84
CA PHE A 223 -33.29 -15.22 16.43
C PHE A 223 -34.29 -16.16 15.74
N LEU A 224 -34.19 -17.47 15.95
CA LEU A 224 -35.16 -18.44 15.41
C LEU A 224 -36.58 -18.18 15.96
N LYS A 225 -36.70 -17.79 17.23
CA LYS A 225 -37.97 -17.40 17.84
C LYS A 225 -38.58 -16.15 17.18
N LEU A 226 -37.75 -15.16 16.85
CA LEU A 226 -38.16 -13.98 16.08
C LEU A 226 -38.72 -14.38 14.71
N LEU A 227 -38.03 -15.25 13.97
CA LEU A 227 -38.51 -15.74 12.68
C LEU A 227 -39.85 -16.46 12.81
N GLU A 228 -40.00 -17.31 13.83
CA GLU A 228 -41.26 -18.01 14.13
C GLU A 228 -42.41 -17.02 14.43
N ALA A 229 -42.15 -16.00 15.26
CA ALA A 229 -43.12 -14.99 15.65
C ALA A 229 -43.58 -14.16 14.43
N VAL A 230 -42.65 -13.76 13.57
CA VAL A 230 -42.94 -13.04 12.33
C VAL A 230 -43.77 -13.90 11.37
N LEU A 231 -43.42 -15.18 11.20
CA LEU A 231 -44.15 -16.10 10.33
C LEU A 231 -45.60 -16.29 10.80
N LYS A 232 -45.79 -16.57 12.09
CA LYS A 232 -47.12 -16.74 12.70
C LYS A 232 -47.97 -15.49 12.58
N THR A 233 -47.38 -14.33 12.88
CA THR A 233 -48.07 -13.04 12.81
C THR A 233 -48.46 -12.71 11.37
N GLY A 234 -47.54 -12.85 10.42
CA GLY A 234 -47.80 -12.62 9.00
C GLY A 234 -48.88 -13.56 8.45
N ASN A 235 -48.85 -14.84 8.80
CA ASN A 235 -49.89 -15.80 8.39
C ASN A 235 -51.27 -15.46 8.97
N ARG A 236 -51.31 -15.00 10.23
CA ARG A 236 -52.57 -14.56 10.84
C ARG A 236 -53.14 -13.34 10.15
N MET A 237 -52.29 -12.36 9.80
CA MET A 237 -52.71 -11.14 9.10
C MET A 237 -53.16 -11.40 7.66
N ASN A 238 -52.51 -12.35 6.98
CA ASN A 238 -52.82 -12.70 5.59
C ASN A 238 -53.86 -13.82 5.47
N ASN A 239 -54.53 -14.20 6.56
CA ASN A 239 -55.51 -15.28 6.54
C ASN A 239 -56.66 -14.96 5.58
N GLY A 240 -57.04 -15.94 4.74
CA GLY A 240 -58.06 -15.75 3.69
C GLY A 240 -57.56 -15.03 2.43
N THR A 241 -56.27 -14.71 2.34
CA THR A 241 -55.63 -14.21 1.12
C THR A 241 -54.68 -15.25 0.52
N PHE A 242 -54.29 -15.09 -0.74
CA PHE A 242 -53.27 -15.93 -1.38
C PHE A 242 -51.87 -15.83 -0.72
N ARG A 243 -51.67 -14.87 0.19
CA ARG A 243 -50.43 -14.66 0.95
C ARG A 243 -50.42 -15.36 2.32
N GLY A 244 -51.56 -15.94 2.74
CA GLY A 244 -51.67 -16.71 3.98
C GLY A 244 -51.14 -18.14 3.84
N GLY A 245 -50.89 -18.81 4.97
CA GLY A 245 -50.43 -20.20 4.99
C GLY A 245 -49.01 -20.40 4.47
N ALA A 246 -48.17 -19.36 4.53
CA ALA A 246 -46.76 -19.45 4.16
C ALA A 246 -46.00 -20.37 5.13
N GLN A 247 -45.07 -21.16 4.60
CA GLN A 247 -44.16 -22.01 5.40
C GLN A 247 -42.84 -21.30 5.72
N ALA A 248 -42.46 -20.31 4.91
CA ALA A 248 -41.26 -19.50 5.07
C ALA A 248 -41.46 -18.11 4.40
N PHE A 249 -40.57 -17.18 4.71
CA PHE A 249 -40.53 -15.85 4.09
C PHE A 249 -39.08 -15.43 3.79
N LYS A 250 -38.90 -14.48 2.86
CA LYS A 250 -37.57 -13.90 2.57
C LYS A 250 -37.13 -12.99 3.71
N LEU A 251 -35.88 -13.08 4.17
CA LEU A 251 -35.38 -12.32 5.33
C LEU A 251 -35.48 -10.79 5.17
N ASP A 252 -35.45 -10.26 3.94
CA ASP A 252 -35.70 -8.83 3.67
C ASP A 252 -37.06 -8.32 4.20
N THR A 253 -38.01 -9.24 4.43
CA THR A 253 -39.31 -8.92 5.03
C THR A 253 -39.17 -8.38 6.45
N LEU A 254 -38.10 -8.75 7.19
CA LEU A 254 -37.83 -8.22 8.53
C LEU A 254 -37.70 -6.69 8.53
N LEU A 255 -37.09 -6.12 7.48
CA LEU A 255 -36.93 -4.67 7.34
C LEU A 255 -38.27 -3.95 7.17
N LYS A 256 -39.27 -4.64 6.61
CA LYS A 256 -40.61 -4.11 6.31
C LYS A 256 -41.56 -4.14 7.50
N LEU A 257 -41.19 -4.77 8.62
CA LEU A 257 -42.02 -4.81 9.82
C LEU A 257 -42.25 -3.42 10.42
N SER A 258 -41.31 -2.50 10.18
CA SER A 258 -41.42 -1.10 10.61
C SER A 258 -42.42 -0.29 9.76
N ASP A 259 -42.69 -0.72 8.53
CA ASP A 259 -43.56 0.00 7.59
C ASP A 259 -45.05 -0.26 7.84
N VAL A 260 -45.38 -1.43 8.38
CA VAL A 260 -46.77 -1.83 8.63
C VAL A 260 -47.24 -1.23 9.95
N LYS A 261 -48.19 -0.29 9.89
CA LYS A 261 -48.74 0.43 11.04
C LYS A 261 -50.08 -0.14 11.49
N GLY A 262 -50.31 -0.08 12.80
CA GLY A 262 -51.59 -0.39 13.43
C GLY A 262 -52.64 0.71 13.21
N LEU A 263 -53.81 0.50 13.78
CA LEU A 263 -54.97 1.42 13.66
C LEU A 263 -54.69 2.82 14.23
N ASP A 264 -53.78 2.91 15.20
CA ASP A 264 -53.36 4.16 15.83
C ASP A 264 -52.38 4.98 14.97
N GLY A 265 -51.89 4.42 13.86
CA GLY A 265 -50.88 5.02 12.99
C GLY A 265 -49.50 5.23 13.63
N LYS A 266 -49.32 4.79 14.88
CA LYS A 266 -48.12 5.00 15.70
C LYS A 266 -47.39 3.68 15.96
N THR A 267 -48.14 2.66 16.37
CA THR A 267 -47.58 1.34 16.67
C THR A 267 -47.33 0.59 15.37
N THR A 268 -46.14 0.02 15.20
CA THR A 268 -45.80 -0.78 14.02
C THR A 268 -45.90 -2.27 14.31
N LEU A 269 -45.93 -3.09 13.26
CA LEU A 269 -45.91 -4.55 13.38
C LEU A 269 -44.64 -5.03 14.11
N LEU A 270 -43.51 -4.33 13.91
CA LEU A 270 -42.28 -4.60 14.66
C LEU A 270 -42.48 -4.44 16.18
N HIS A 271 -43.14 -3.36 16.63
CA HIS A 271 -43.42 -3.16 18.06
C HIS A 271 -44.25 -4.31 18.62
N PHE A 272 -45.31 -4.73 17.91
CA PHE A 272 -46.14 -5.85 18.31
C PHE A 272 -45.35 -7.17 18.42
N VAL A 273 -44.54 -7.50 17.40
CA VAL A 273 -43.72 -8.73 17.41
C VAL A 273 -42.70 -8.72 18.54
N VAL A 274 -42.02 -7.59 18.78
CA VAL A 274 -41.05 -7.46 19.88
C VAL A 274 -41.73 -7.62 21.23
N GLN A 275 -42.89 -6.97 21.44
CA GLN A 275 -43.65 -7.08 22.68
C GLN A 275 -44.09 -8.52 22.95
N GLU A 276 -44.55 -9.23 21.92
CA GLU A 276 -44.99 -10.62 22.05
C GLU A 276 -43.83 -11.57 22.35
N ILE A 277 -42.64 -11.31 21.78
CA ILE A 277 -41.42 -12.04 22.13
C ILE A 277 -41.05 -11.76 23.58
N ILE A 278 -40.97 -10.49 24.01
CA ILE A 278 -40.69 -10.11 25.41
C ILE A 278 -41.62 -10.86 26.36
N ARG A 279 -42.93 -10.82 26.12
CA ARG A 279 -43.93 -11.51 26.94
C ARG A 279 -43.67 -13.01 27.01
N SER A 280 -43.46 -13.67 25.86
CA SER A 280 -43.24 -15.12 25.80
C SER A 280 -41.90 -15.57 26.43
N GLU A 281 -40.84 -14.76 26.27
CA GLU A 281 -39.52 -15.02 26.83
C GLU A 281 -39.50 -14.77 28.34
N GLY A 282 -40.22 -13.76 28.82
CA GLY A 282 -40.40 -13.45 30.24
C GLY A 282 -41.06 -14.57 31.02
N VAL A 283 -42.17 -15.12 30.48
CA VAL A 283 -42.85 -16.28 31.08
C VAL A 283 -41.92 -17.48 31.17
N ARG A 284 -41.14 -17.76 30.12
CA ARG A 284 -40.18 -18.88 30.14
C ARG A 284 -39.05 -18.64 31.13
N ALA A 285 -38.47 -17.43 31.16
CA ALA A 285 -37.40 -17.09 32.10
C ALA A 285 -37.85 -17.26 33.55
N ALA A 286 -39.08 -16.82 33.87
CA ALA A 286 -39.66 -17.00 35.19
C ALA A 286 -39.93 -18.48 35.55
N ARG A 287 -40.30 -19.31 34.57
CA ARG A 287 -40.43 -20.78 34.78
C ARG A 287 -39.08 -21.43 35.05
N ALA A 288 -38.06 -21.11 34.25
CA ALA A 288 -36.70 -21.63 34.44
C ALA A 288 -36.09 -21.21 35.80
N GLY A 289 -36.37 -19.98 36.26
CA GLY A 289 -35.95 -19.51 37.58
C GLY A 289 -36.66 -20.24 38.73
N ARG A 290 -37.94 -20.59 38.56
CA ARG A 290 -38.69 -21.40 39.53
C ARG A 290 -38.21 -22.84 39.58
N GLU A 291 -37.95 -23.48 38.44
CA GLU A 291 -37.36 -24.84 38.38
C GLU A 291 -35.98 -24.89 39.05
N SER A 292 -35.16 -23.86 38.86
CA SER A 292 -33.85 -23.73 39.53
C SER A 292 -33.97 -23.56 41.06
N SER A 293 -35.07 -22.97 41.53
CA SER A 293 -35.35 -22.75 42.96
C SER A 293 -36.03 -23.97 43.62
N SER A 294 -36.89 -24.68 42.89
CA SER A 294 -37.71 -25.79 43.37
C SER A 294 -36.96 -27.11 43.57
N ILE A 295 -35.70 -27.23 43.13
CA ILE A 295 -34.83 -28.38 43.50
C ILE A 295 -34.53 -28.38 45.01
N SER A 296 -34.79 -27.27 45.72
CA SER A 296 -34.62 -27.17 47.17
C SER A 296 -35.86 -27.52 48.01
N ASN A 297 -37.06 -27.70 47.42
CA ASN A 297 -38.27 -28.07 48.18
C ASN A 297 -39.23 -28.93 47.34
N VAL A 298 -39.08 -30.25 47.44
CA VAL A 298 -40.10 -31.20 46.95
C VAL A 298 -41.29 -31.17 47.90
N SER A 299 -42.38 -30.52 47.49
CA SER A 299 -43.72 -30.91 47.92
C SER A 299 -44.68 -30.69 46.76
N ILE A 300 -45.01 -31.80 46.09
CA ILE A 300 -46.03 -31.89 45.06
C ILE A 300 -47.38 -31.50 45.67
N LYS A 301 -47.97 -30.41 45.20
CA LYS A 301 -49.43 -30.23 45.17
C LYS A 301 -49.84 -29.80 43.78
N THR A 302 -50.35 -30.77 43.04
CA THR A 302 -51.13 -30.65 41.81
C THR A 302 -52.50 -30.07 42.15
N ASP A 303 -52.62 -28.75 42.21
CA ASP A 303 -53.87 -28.02 41.93
C ASP A 303 -53.54 -26.50 41.91
N ASP A 304 -53.37 -25.94 40.71
CA ASP A 304 -53.75 -24.55 40.39
C ASP A 304 -53.48 -24.30 38.90
N LEU A 305 -54.43 -24.78 38.09
CA LEU A 305 -54.62 -24.27 36.74
C LEU A 305 -55.32 -22.92 36.89
N LEU A 306 -54.64 -21.85 36.46
CA LEU A 306 -55.03 -20.43 36.44
C LEU A 306 -54.31 -19.60 37.54
N GLU A 307 -53.00 -19.35 37.38
CA GLU A 307 -52.37 -18.17 37.98
C GLU A 307 -53.12 -16.93 37.44
N GLU A 308 -53.97 -16.32 38.27
CA GLU A 308 -54.45 -14.96 38.04
C GLU A 308 -53.22 -14.05 37.88
N ILE A 309 -53.10 -13.41 36.72
CA ILE A 309 -52.03 -12.45 36.41
C ILE A 309 -52.27 -11.22 37.29
N SER A 310 -51.68 -11.19 38.47
CA SER A 310 -51.57 -9.96 39.28
C SER A 310 -50.76 -8.92 38.49
N PRO A 311 -51.07 -7.62 38.54
CA PRO A 311 -50.29 -6.57 37.87
C PRO A 311 -48.78 -6.66 38.14
N ASP A 312 -48.40 -7.03 39.37
CA ASP A 312 -47.00 -7.20 39.79
C ASP A 312 -46.29 -8.37 39.07
N THR A 313 -47.04 -9.36 38.58
CA THR A 313 -46.48 -10.49 37.81
C THR A 313 -46.28 -10.17 36.33
N GLU A 314 -47.08 -9.26 35.76
CA GLU A 314 -46.98 -8.84 34.36
C GLU A 314 -45.76 -7.92 34.14
N ASP A 315 -45.51 -7.01 35.09
CA ASP A 315 -44.31 -6.16 35.09
C ASP A 315 -43.03 -6.98 35.27
N ASN A 316 -43.07 -8.00 36.12
CA ASN A 316 -41.95 -8.92 36.33
C ASN A 316 -41.62 -9.72 35.06
N TYR A 317 -42.62 -10.29 34.39
CA TYR A 317 -42.41 -11.00 33.12
C TYR A 317 -41.91 -10.07 32.01
N SER A 318 -42.42 -8.85 31.93
CA SER A 318 -41.97 -7.86 30.95
C SER A 318 -40.50 -7.49 31.15
N SER A 319 -40.07 -7.27 32.40
CA SER A 319 -38.67 -6.98 32.73
C SER A 319 -37.73 -8.14 32.39
N LEU A 320 -38.09 -9.37 32.80
CA LEU A 320 -37.30 -10.57 32.50
C LEU A 320 -37.20 -10.83 30.99
N GLY A 321 -38.31 -10.67 30.27
CA GLY A 321 -38.36 -10.80 28.82
C GLY A 321 -37.49 -9.77 28.12
N LEU A 322 -37.56 -8.51 28.54
CA LEU A 322 -36.75 -7.43 28.00
C LEU A 322 -35.25 -7.69 28.22
N GLN A 323 -34.87 -8.18 29.40
CA GLN A 323 -33.49 -8.57 29.69
C GLN A 323 -33.00 -9.63 28.69
N VAL A 324 -33.78 -10.69 28.45
CA VAL A 324 -33.42 -11.74 27.47
C VAL A 324 -33.35 -11.16 26.05
N VAL A 325 -34.33 -10.37 25.65
CA VAL A 325 -34.40 -9.82 24.28
C VAL A 325 -33.27 -8.84 24.00
N SER A 326 -32.87 -8.04 24.99
CA SER A 326 -31.77 -7.07 24.86
C SER A 326 -30.42 -7.72 24.54
N GLN A 327 -30.22 -8.99 24.93
CA GLN A 327 -28.98 -9.73 24.68
C GLN A 327 -28.84 -10.22 23.24
N LEU A 328 -29.91 -10.22 22.44
CA LEU A 328 -29.87 -10.67 21.04
C LEU A 328 -28.85 -9.88 20.22
N SER A 329 -28.79 -8.58 20.46
CA SER A 329 -27.88 -7.68 19.75
C SER A 329 -26.41 -8.03 20.00
N SER A 330 -26.06 -8.41 21.23
CA SER A 330 -24.72 -8.88 21.59
C SER A 330 -24.45 -10.32 21.17
N GLU A 331 -25.48 -11.17 21.16
CA GLU A 331 -25.38 -12.56 20.70
C GLU A 331 -25.08 -12.65 19.19
N LEU A 332 -25.55 -11.67 18.41
CA LEU A 332 -25.34 -11.58 16.96
C LEU A 332 -24.31 -10.50 16.58
N GLU A 333 -23.37 -10.18 17.47
CA GLU A 333 -22.40 -9.11 17.21
C GLU A 333 -21.49 -9.42 16.02
N ASN A 334 -21.07 -10.69 15.84
CA ASN A 334 -20.26 -11.06 14.68
C ASN A 334 -21.05 -11.00 13.38
N VAL A 335 -22.38 -11.11 13.41
CA VAL A 335 -23.23 -10.88 12.22
C VAL A 335 -23.11 -9.43 11.74
N LYS A 336 -23.04 -8.46 12.65
CA LYS A 336 -22.83 -7.04 12.29
C LYS A 336 -21.43 -6.82 11.73
N ARG A 337 -20.41 -7.43 12.35
CA ARG A 337 -19.02 -7.38 11.86
C ARG A 337 -18.87 -8.05 10.49
N ALA A 338 -19.52 -9.18 10.26
CA ALA A 338 -19.53 -9.89 9.00
C ALA A 338 -20.16 -9.07 7.87
N ALA A 339 -21.15 -8.21 8.18
CA ALA A 339 -21.83 -7.39 7.18
C ALA A 339 -20.94 -6.32 6.54
N VAL A 340 -19.82 -5.95 7.17
CA VAL A 340 -18.83 -5.01 6.60
C VAL A 340 -17.69 -5.72 5.89
N VAL A 341 -17.63 -7.05 5.91
CA VAL A 341 -16.60 -7.83 5.22
C VAL A 341 -16.93 -7.89 3.73
N ASP A 342 -16.05 -7.31 2.91
CA ASP A 342 -16.12 -7.39 1.46
C ASP A 342 -15.56 -8.74 0.97
N ALA A 343 -16.44 -9.59 0.44
CA ALA A 343 -16.10 -10.92 -0.04
C ALA A 343 -15.18 -10.90 -1.28
N ASP A 344 -15.33 -9.91 -2.16
CA ASP A 344 -14.52 -9.78 -3.35
C ASP A 344 -13.10 -9.32 -2.97
N ASN A 345 -13.00 -8.37 -2.04
CA ASN A 345 -11.71 -7.95 -1.49
C ASN A 345 -11.00 -9.08 -0.73
N LEU A 346 -11.74 -9.87 0.06
CA LEU A 346 -11.17 -11.02 0.77
C LEU A 346 -10.62 -12.06 -0.21
N THR A 347 -11.38 -12.39 -1.25
CA THR A 347 -10.95 -13.31 -2.32
C THR A 347 -9.71 -12.77 -3.05
N GLY A 348 -9.71 -11.48 -3.37
CA GLY A 348 -8.56 -10.80 -3.97
C GLY A 348 -7.31 -10.85 -3.09
N SER A 349 -7.46 -10.65 -1.78
CA SER A 349 -6.37 -10.70 -0.81
C SER A 349 -5.74 -12.10 -0.74
N VAL A 350 -6.55 -13.16 -0.70
CA VAL A 350 -6.06 -14.55 -0.74
C VAL A 350 -5.33 -14.84 -2.05
N ALA A 351 -5.86 -14.39 -3.18
CA ALA A 351 -5.21 -14.57 -4.48
C ALA A 351 -3.86 -13.84 -4.56
N LYS A 352 -3.78 -12.61 -4.03
CA LYS A 352 -2.55 -11.82 -3.94
C LYS A 352 -1.50 -12.51 -3.07
N LEU A 353 -1.89 -12.99 -1.89
CA LEU A 353 -1.01 -13.76 -1.00
C LEU A 353 -0.44 -14.98 -1.74
N ARG A 354 -1.31 -15.79 -2.35
CA ARG A 354 -0.91 -16.97 -3.13
C ARG A 354 0.10 -16.62 -4.23
N GLN A 355 -0.18 -15.56 -5.00
CA GLN A 355 0.72 -15.15 -6.08
C GLN A 355 2.07 -14.67 -5.55
N SER A 356 2.08 -13.97 -4.41
CA SER A 356 3.31 -13.49 -3.79
C SER A 356 4.20 -14.65 -3.33
N PHE A 357 3.62 -15.72 -2.77
CA PHE A 357 4.36 -16.94 -2.43
C PHE A 357 4.94 -17.65 -3.67
N ILE A 358 4.15 -17.80 -4.73
CA ILE A 358 4.62 -18.42 -5.99
C ILE A 358 5.79 -17.61 -6.56
N ASN A 359 5.68 -16.28 -6.58
CA ASN A 359 6.76 -15.42 -7.08
C ASN A 359 8.02 -15.56 -6.23
N ALA A 360 7.89 -15.58 -4.89
CA ALA A 360 9.04 -15.77 -3.99
C ALA A 360 9.71 -17.14 -4.20
N GLU A 361 8.93 -18.20 -4.44
CA GLU A 361 9.44 -19.53 -4.75
C GLU A 361 10.21 -19.55 -6.08
N ILE A 362 9.64 -18.95 -7.13
CA ILE A 362 10.29 -18.82 -8.45
C ILE A 362 11.60 -18.05 -8.34
N ASP A 363 11.61 -16.89 -7.68
CA ASP A 363 12.80 -16.05 -7.53
C ASP A 363 13.89 -16.81 -6.74
N THR A 364 13.52 -17.55 -5.69
CA THR A 364 14.46 -18.38 -4.91
C THR A 364 15.05 -19.52 -5.75
N MET A 365 14.22 -20.19 -6.55
CA MET A 365 14.70 -21.25 -7.45
C MET A 365 15.64 -20.70 -8.53
N SER A 366 15.35 -19.54 -9.10
CA SER A 366 16.21 -18.89 -10.10
C SER A 366 17.58 -18.53 -9.51
N LEU A 367 17.62 -17.99 -8.29
CA LEU A 367 18.89 -17.70 -7.60
C LEU A 367 19.72 -18.97 -7.34
N LEU A 368 19.07 -20.07 -6.95
CA LEU A 368 19.75 -21.34 -6.73
C LEU A 368 20.33 -21.94 -8.03
N GLU A 369 19.63 -21.75 -9.15
CA GLU A 369 20.11 -22.18 -10.47
C GLU A 369 21.32 -21.34 -10.92
N GLU A 370 21.27 -20.03 -10.73
CA GLU A 370 22.40 -19.15 -11.04
C GLU A 370 23.60 -19.42 -10.13
N GLU A 371 23.39 -19.68 -8.83
CA GLU A 371 24.47 -20.10 -7.91
C GLU A 371 25.17 -21.34 -8.45
N LYS A 372 24.42 -22.39 -8.82
CA LYS A 372 25.00 -23.62 -9.40
C LYS A 372 25.79 -23.33 -10.67
N ARG A 373 25.24 -22.50 -11.55
CA ARG A 373 25.88 -22.09 -12.82
C ARG A 373 27.20 -21.36 -12.56
N ILE A 374 27.21 -20.38 -11.65
CA ILE A 374 28.41 -19.61 -11.30
C ILE A 374 29.45 -20.48 -10.60
N VAL A 375 29.04 -21.33 -9.65
CA VAL A 375 29.94 -22.28 -8.97
C VAL A 375 30.60 -23.23 -9.98
N ALA A 376 29.84 -23.74 -10.94
CA ALA A 376 30.38 -24.58 -12.02
C ALA A 376 31.35 -23.79 -12.92
N LEU A 377 31.04 -22.53 -13.26
CA LEU A 377 31.91 -21.67 -14.05
C LEU A 377 33.23 -21.37 -13.34
N VAL A 378 33.17 -21.03 -12.04
CA VAL A 378 34.35 -20.78 -11.21
C VAL A 378 35.21 -22.03 -11.12
N LYS A 379 34.61 -23.21 -10.91
CA LYS A 379 35.33 -24.49 -10.90
C LYS A 379 36.02 -24.76 -12.24
N ASN A 380 35.28 -24.67 -13.36
CA ASN A 380 35.84 -24.90 -14.69
C ASN A 380 37.00 -23.93 -15.00
N THR A 381 36.91 -22.69 -14.52
CA THR A 381 37.99 -21.70 -14.66
C THR A 381 39.20 -22.07 -13.80
N GLY A 382 38.98 -22.53 -12.56
CA GLY A 382 40.05 -23.05 -11.71
C GLY A 382 40.74 -24.27 -12.33
N ASP A 383 39.97 -25.24 -12.81
CA ASP A 383 40.47 -26.46 -13.47
C ASP A 383 41.27 -26.12 -14.74
N TYR A 384 40.88 -25.07 -15.47
CA TYR A 384 41.62 -24.62 -16.66
C TYR A 384 43.05 -24.16 -16.33
N PHE A 385 43.26 -23.38 -15.25
CA PHE A 385 44.57 -22.86 -14.89
C PHE A 385 45.39 -23.79 -13.98
N HIS A 386 44.73 -24.54 -13.08
CA HIS A 386 45.39 -25.38 -12.07
C HIS A 386 45.17 -26.90 -12.28
N GLY A 387 44.45 -27.31 -13.32
CA GLY A 387 44.19 -28.72 -13.66
C GLY A 387 43.04 -29.31 -12.85
N ASN A 388 43.31 -29.74 -11.62
CA ASN A 388 42.30 -30.30 -10.71
C ASN A 388 42.17 -29.36 -9.51
N ALA A 389 41.51 -28.22 -9.73
CA ALA A 389 41.33 -27.21 -8.72
C ALA A 389 40.34 -27.73 -7.65
N GLY A 390 40.77 -27.71 -6.38
CA GLY A 390 39.86 -27.92 -5.26
C GLY A 390 38.74 -26.87 -5.22
N LYS A 391 37.70 -27.10 -4.40
CA LYS A 391 36.54 -26.19 -4.29
C LYS A 391 36.92 -24.71 -4.09
N ASP A 392 38.02 -24.44 -3.39
CA ASP A 392 38.45 -23.08 -3.05
C ASP A 392 39.50 -22.50 -4.00
N GLU A 393 40.08 -23.32 -4.89
CA GLU A 393 41.15 -22.93 -5.80
C GLU A 393 40.63 -22.04 -6.95
N GLY A 394 39.38 -22.24 -7.38
CA GLY A 394 38.75 -21.42 -8.42
C GLY A 394 38.57 -19.96 -8.00
N LEU A 395 38.16 -19.69 -6.75
CA LEU A 395 38.06 -18.32 -6.23
C LEU A 395 39.44 -17.70 -5.95
N ARG A 396 40.38 -18.52 -5.47
CA ARG A 396 41.77 -18.12 -5.20
C ARG A 396 42.47 -17.61 -6.46
N LEU A 397 42.18 -18.18 -7.63
CA LEU A 397 42.69 -17.70 -8.91
C LEU A 397 42.39 -16.20 -9.14
N PHE A 398 41.17 -15.75 -8.87
CA PHE A 398 40.81 -14.34 -9.04
C PHE A 398 41.59 -13.41 -8.09
N ILE A 399 41.89 -13.88 -6.87
CA ILE A 399 42.71 -13.15 -5.90
C ILE A 399 44.15 -13.01 -6.43
N VAL A 400 44.74 -14.11 -6.92
CA VAL A 400 46.09 -14.12 -7.48
C VAL A 400 46.20 -13.17 -8.67
N VAL A 401 45.24 -13.22 -9.60
CA VAL A 401 45.22 -12.32 -10.77
C VAL A 401 45.08 -10.86 -10.35
N ARG A 402 44.18 -10.55 -9.42
CA ARG A 402 44.03 -9.18 -8.87
C ARG A 402 45.34 -8.66 -8.28
N ASP A 403 45.98 -9.46 -7.42
CA ASP A 403 47.21 -9.05 -6.75
C ASP A 403 48.38 -8.88 -7.74
N PHE A 404 48.47 -9.75 -8.76
CA PHE A 404 49.41 -9.59 -9.86
C PHE A 404 49.17 -8.30 -10.66
N LEU A 405 47.92 -7.97 -10.98
CA LEU A 405 47.59 -6.71 -11.66
C LEU A 405 47.97 -5.47 -10.83
N ILE A 406 47.80 -5.53 -9.50
CA ILE A 406 48.24 -4.47 -8.59
C ILE A 406 49.77 -4.34 -8.57
N ILE A 407 50.49 -5.47 -8.55
CA ILE A 407 51.96 -5.49 -8.61
C ILE A 407 52.44 -4.91 -9.93
N LEU A 408 51.82 -5.32 -11.04
CA LEU A 408 52.10 -4.75 -12.35
C LEU A 408 51.96 -3.24 -12.27
N ASP A 409 50.79 -2.69 -11.90
CA ASP A 409 50.54 -1.23 -11.90
C ASP A 409 51.52 -0.40 -11.03
N LYS A 410 52.12 -1.02 -10.00
CA LYS A 410 53.16 -0.43 -9.16
C LYS A 410 54.57 -0.59 -9.70
N SER A 411 54.84 -1.59 -10.53
CA SER A 411 56.18 -1.87 -11.04
C SER A 411 56.58 -0.86 -12.12
N ASP A 412 57.75 -0.22 -12.04
CA ASP A 412 58.25 0.67 -13.11
C ASP A 412 58.77 -0.07 -14.35
N ALA A 413 58.38 -1.35 -14.54
CA ALA A 413 58.83 -2.20 -15.64
C ALA A 413 58.55 -1.59 -17.05
N TRP A 414 57.55 -0.71 -17.15
CA TRP A 414 57.24 0.06 -18.37
C TRP A 414 58.27 1.11 -18.76
N GLU A 415 59.08 1.60 -17.83
CA GLU A 415 60.13 2.58 -18.14
C GLU A 415 61.28 1.95 -18.94
N ILE A 416 61.44 0.63 -18.82
CA ILE A 416 62.51 -0.14 -19.48
C ILE A 416 62.07 -0.63 -20.88
N LEU A 417 60.78 -0.94 -21.08
CA LEU A 417 60.29 -1.66 -22.26
C LEU A 417 59.67 -0.79 -23.37
N VAL A 418 59.40 0.50 -23.12
CA VAL A 418 58.65 1.34 -24.09
C VAL A 418 59.44 2.63 -24.43
N PRO A 419 59.65 2.94 -25.73
CA PRO A 419 60.52 4.04 -26.17
C PRO A 419 60.15 5.41 -25.59
N VAL A 420 61.19 6.21 -25.32
CA VAL A 420 61.16 7.49 -24.58
C VAL A 420 60.21 8.56 -25.16
N GLN A 421 59.75 8.42 -26.39
CA GLN A 421 58.95 9.43 -27.10
C GLN A 421 57.45 9.47 -26.72
N MET A 422 56.92 8.52 -25.96
CA MET A 422 55.51 8.50 -25.54
C MET A 422 55.34 9.08 -24.13
N THR A 423 54.27 9.82 -23.86
CA THR A 423 53.97 10.31 -22.49
C THR A 423 53.71 9.14 -21.54
N ARG A 424 54.07 9.29 -20.25
CA ARG A 424 53.98 8.21 -19.23
C ARG A 424 52.58 7.59 -19.15
N VAL A 425 51.54 8.41 -19.30
CA VAL A 425 50.12 8.01 -19.32
C VAL A 425 49.80 7.15 -20.56
N ASN A 426 50.32 7.52 -21.74
CA ASN A 426 50.08 6.77 -22.97
C ASN A 426 50.82 5.42 -23.00
N ARG A 427 52.01 5.32 -22.39
CA ARG A 427 52.72 4.03 -22.24
C ARG A 427 51.96 3.06 -21.33
N LYS A 428 51.50 3.53 -20.17
CA LYS A 428 50.69 2.73 -19.24
C LYS A 428 49.38 2.26 -19.89
N ARG A 429 48.65 3.15 -20.58
CA ARG A 429 47.42 2.78 -21.29
C ARG A 429 47.65 1.77 -22.40
N LEU A 430 48.71 1.92 -23.21
CA LEU A 430 48.97 0.99 -24.32
C LEU A 430 49.32 -0.42 -23.81
N LEU A 431 50.17 -0.52 -22.79
CA LEU A 431 50.63 -1.80 -22.27
C LEU A 431 49.55 -2.52 -21.45
N ILE A 432 48.82 -1.80 -20.60
CA ILE A 432 47.63 -2.35 -19.92
C ILE A 432 46.61 -2.76 -20.96
N SER A 433 46.35 -1.94 -21.97
CA SER A 433 45.45 -2.32 -23.06
C SER A 433 45.98 -3.52 -23.85
N TRP A 434 47.29 -3.71 -24.02
CA TRP A 434 47.89 -4.87 -24.71
C TRP A 434 47.83 -6.15 -23.88
N VAL A 435 48.15 -6.07 -22.59
CA VAL A 435 48.07 -7.21 -21.65
C VAL A 435 46.61 -7.58 -21.43
N CYS A 436 45.73 -6.60 -21.22
CA CYS A 436 44.29 -6.82 -21.18
C CYS A 436 43.78 -7.33 -22.53
N LEU A 437 44.23 -6.83 -23.68
CA LEU A 437 43.83 -7.38 -24.99
C LEU A 437 44.34 -8.81 -25.17
N LEU A 438 45.52 -9.18 -24.68
CA LEU A 438 46.02 -10.55 -24.76
C LEU A 438 45.20 -11.49 -23.86
N VAL A 439 44.93 -11.07 -22.63
CA VAL A 439 44.14 -11.85 -21.67
C VAL A 439 42.66 -11.92 -22.08
N VAL A 440 42.07 -10.80 -22.47
CA VAL A 440 40.67 -10.70 -22.92
C VAL A 440 40.48 -11.31 -24.31
N SER A 441 41.45 -11.21 -25.24
CA SER A 441 41.36 -11.91 -26.53
C SER A 441 41.55 -13.41 -26.37
N ALA A 442 42.32 -13.89 -25.40
CA ALA A 442 42.34 -15.31 -25.03
C ALA A 442 40.98 -15.74 -24.47
N PHE A 443 40.38 -14.94 -23.58
CA PHE A 443 39.08 -15.21 -22.97
C PHE A 443 37.89 -15.16 -23.96
N LEU A 444 37.88 -14.19 -24.89
CA LEU A 444 36.84 -14.01 -25.91
C LEU A 444 36.96 -15.02 -27.06
N ARG A 445 38.17 -15.43 -27.42
CA ARG A 445 38.40 -16.40 -28.51
C ARG A 445 37.83 -17.78 -28.18
N GLU A 446 37.72 -18.15 -26.91
CA GLU A 446 37.08 -19.40 -26.48
C GLU A 446 35.58 -19.26 -26.12
N SER A 447 35.14 -18.11 -25.58
CA SER A 447 33.70 -17.85 -25.39
C SER A 447 32.92 -17.87 -26.72
N TRP A 448 33.53 -17.43 -27.82
CA TRP A 448 32.99 -17.56 -29.18
C TRP A 448 33.24 -18.92 -29.84
N GLY A 449 34.15 -19.74 -29.31
CA GLY A 449 34.41 -21.11 -29.76
C GLY A 449 33.39 -22.12 -29.25
N SER A 450 32.93 -21.95 -28.00
CA SER A 450 31.89 -22.80 -27.40
C SER A 450 30.48 -22.49 -27.90
N ALA A 451 30.20 -21.28 -28.40
CA ALA A 451 28.90 -20.92 -28.97
C ALA A 451 28.63 -21.49 -30.38
N ARG A 452 29.61 -22.17 -31.01
CA ARG A 452 29.52 -22.68 -32.40
C ARG A 452 29.32 -24.20 -32.54
N LYS A 453 29.00 -24.91 -31.45
CA LYS A 453 28.49 -26.29 -31.52
C LYS A 453 26.96 -26.30 -31.47
N LEU A 454 26.33 -25.84 -32.55
CA LEU A 454 24.96 -26.26 -32.87
C LEU A 454 25.03 -27.69 -33.43
N PRO A 455 24.12 -28.61 -33.05
CA PRO A 455 24.15 -29.97 -33.55
C PRO A 455 23.74 -29.99 -35.02
N ASN A 456 24.55 -30.64 -35.86
CA ASN A 456 24.12 -31.08 -37.18
C ASN A 456 22.91 -32.00 -37.02
N CYS A 457 21.77 -31.58 -37.55
CA CYS A 457 20.74 -32.50 -37.97
C CYS A 457 21.29 -33.28 -39.18
N ASP A 458 21.55 -34.57 -38.99
CA ASP A 458 21.69 -35.51 -40.11
C ASP A 458 20.59 -36.56 -40.04
N HIS A 459 19.98 -36.74 -41.22
CA HIS A 459 18.96 -37.69 -41.57
C HIS A 459 19.40 -39.14 -41.32
N THR A 460 18.50 -39.93 -40.73
CA THR A 460 17.99 -41.21 -41.28
C THR A 460 16.72 -41.60 -40.54
#